data_AF-A0A9Q3X8E4-F1
#
_entry.id   AF-A0A9Q3X8E4-F1
#
_cell.length_a   1.000
_cell.length_b   1.000
_cell.length_c   1.000
_cell.angle_alpha   90.00
_cell.angle_beta   90.00
_cell.angle_gamma   90.00
#
_symmetry.space_group_name_H-M   'P 1'
#
loop_
_entity.id
_entity.type
_entity.pdbx_description
1 polymer ?
#
loop_
_entity_poly.entity_id
_entity_poly.type
_entity_poly.pdbx_seq_one_letter_code
_entity_poly.pdbx_strand_id
1 'polypeptide(L)'
;QPNGQTASYRYDPFGRRISKSVDGITTEFFWQGDKLIAEHHAGRHRSYIYEPDSFRPLALLEGYGPKQTKPYHYQLDHLGTPQELTNPDGEIVWSAHYRAYGEIARLDAGKIDNPLRFQGQYFDQESGLHYNRHRYYNPDIGRYLTPDPVKLAGGINAYQYVPNPTGWVDPLGLSSCPGGDGCKPSVIAQGSAPSVNDGEPTLPQLTRAEREAKINDLAEKNAYRRLGEIEQAHPKAHFLEKHGAQTTLDSQLERVKTAKNPTTGEIERYIDGKKKGEPKTPSAATRYFSHRDQLNAIYRAQLIFRRTNLEMSREPINMGKVTGEGYKKEGLQYGRQTKARVFLDKDGNPITAFTEF
;
A
#
# COMPACT_ATOMS: atom_id res chain seq x y z
N GLN A 1 32.43 -4.10 4.44
CA GLN A 1 32.17 -4.44 3.03
C GLN A 1 33.15 -5.53 2.56
N PRO A 2 32.95 -6.21 1.40
CA PRO A 2 33.89 -7.22 0.89
C PRO A 2 35.34 -6.71 0.70
N ASN A 3 35.52 -5.39 0.65
CA ASN A 3 36.81 -4.69 0.60
C ASN A 3 37.50 -4.50 1.98
N GLY A 4 36.92 -5.00 3.07
CA GLY A 4 37.45 -4.84 4.44
C GLY A 4 37.12 -3.51 5.14
N GLN A 5 36.45 -2.57 4.48
CA GLN A 5 36.02 -1.32 5.13
C GLN A 5 35.00 -1.59 6.23
N THR A 6 35.20 -0.92 7.37
CA THR A 6 34.33 -0.95 8.54
C THR A 6 33.87 0.46 8.85
N ALA A 7 32.56 0.63 9.06
CA ALA A 7 31.96 1.86 9.53
C ALA A 7 31.34 1.63 10.91
N SER A 8 31.48 2.60 11.80
CA SER A 8 30.83 2.59 13.12
C SER A 8 29.99 3.84 13.31
N TYR A 9 28.89 3.69 14.03
CA TYR A 9 27.91 4.75 14.26
C TYR A 9 27.62 4.85 15.76
N ARG A 10 27.50 6.08 16.27
CA ARG A 10 27.10 6.34 17.66
C ARG A 10 25.80 7.13 17.69
N TYR A 11 24.98 6.84 18.69
CA TYR A 11 23.66 7.43 18.87
C TYR A 11 23.51 8.00 20.28
N ASP A 12 22.70 9.03 20.41
CA ASP A 12 22.27 9.53 21.71
C ASP A 12 21.12 8.67 22.30
N PRO A 13 20.71 8.89 23.57
CA PRO A 13 19.61 8.15 24.19
C PRO A 13 18.24 8.30 23.49
N PHE A 14 18.07 9.30 22.63
CA PHE A 14 16.85 9.49 21.83
C PHE A 14 16.92 8.78 20.46
N GLY A 15 18.02 8.07 20.19
CA GLY A 15 18.24 7.32 18.96
C GLY A 15 18.74 8.17 17.80
N ARG A 16 19.16 9.42 18.02
CA ARG A 16 19.73 10.26 16.94
C ARG A 16 21.20 9.95 16.77
N ARG A 17 21.63 9.75 15.53
CA ARG A 17 23.05 9.54 15.21
C ARG A 17 23.86 10.79 15.52
N ILE A 18 24.79 10.70 16.46
CA ILE A 18 25.68 11.80 16.87
C ILE A 18 27.06 11.74 16.22
N SER A 19 27.49 10.58 15.74
CA SER A 19 28.70 10.47 14.92
C SER A 19 28.72 9.22 14.04
N LYS A 20 29.53 9.29 12.98
CA LYS A 20 29.97 8.13 12.21
C LYS A 20 31.48 8.15 12.03
N SER A 21 32.11 6.98 12.06
CA SER A 21 33.53 6.82 11.76
C SER A 21 33.71 5.86 10.60
N VAL A 22 34.34 6.33 9.52
CA VAL A 22 34.61 5.58 8.28
C VAL A 22 36.08 5.81 7.93
N ASP A 23 36.85 4.74 7.78
CA ASP A 23 38.27 4.79 7.40
C ASP A 23 39.10 5.79 8.25
N GLY A 24 38.83 5.83 9.56
CA GLY A 24 39.52 6.71 10.52
C GLY A 24 39.02 8.16 10.54
N ILE A 25 38.13 8.56 9.63
CA ILE A 25 37.50 9.88 9.64
C ILE A 25 36.21 9.81 10.46
N THR A 26 36.15 10.62 11.51
CA THR A 26 34.95 10.78 12.33
C THR A 26 34.20 12.03 11.93
N THR A 27 32.94 11.87 11.54
CA THR A 27 31.98 12.94 11.30
C THR A 27 31.00 13.02 12.46
N GLU A 28 30.88 14.18 13.08
CA GLU A 28 29.92 14.50 14.13
C GLU A 28 28.66 15.13 13.54
N PHE A 29 27.51 14.88 14.16
CA PHE A 29 26.20 15.32 13.70
C PHE A 29 25.47 16.12 14.78
N PHE A 30 24.88 17.25 14.41
CA PHE A 30 24.18 18.17 15.30
C PHE A 30 22.70 18.24 14.94
N TRP A 31 21.84 18.28 15.95
CA TRP A 31 20.40 18.13 15.79
C TRP A 31 19.61 19.25 16.44
N GLN A 32 18.54 19.70 15.78
CA GLN A 32 17.48 20.53 16.36
C GLN A 32 16.17 19.72 16.35
N GLY A 33 15.77 19.23 17.52
CA GLY A 33 14.70 18.24 17.62
C GLY A 33 15.07 16.98 16.84
N ASP A 34 14.27 16.67 15.79
CA ASP A 34 14.47 15.55 14.86
C ASP A 34 15.18 15.94 13.55
N LYS A 35 15.58 17.20 13.39
CA LYS A 35 16.24 17.68 12.16
C LYS A 35 17.76 17.71 12.32
N LEU A 36 18.47 17.11 11.37
CA LEU A 36 19.92 17.18 11.28
C LEU A 36 20.32 18.57 10.77
N ILE A 37 20.89 19.42 11.63
CA ILE A 37 21.20 20.81 11.28
C ILE A 37 22.65 21.03 10.90
N ALA A 38 23.58 20.14 11.27
CA ALA A 38 24.96 20.26 10.84
C ALA A 38 25.71 18.92 10.89
N GLU A 39 26.77 18.85 10.09
CA GLU A 39 27.82 17.84 10.18
C GLU A 39 29.20 18.49 10.29
N HIS A 40 30.11 17.86 11.01
CA HIS A 40 31.46 18.37 11.22
C HIS A 40 32.48 17.25 11.21
N HIS A 41 33.58 17.46 10.49
CA HIS A 41 34.82 16.70 10.64
C HIS A 41 36.02 17.64 10.43
N ALA A 42 37.23 17.12 10.57
CA ALA A 42 38.46 17.91 10.56
C ALA A 42 38.67 18.76 9.28
N GLY A 43 38.13 18.34 8.13
CA GLY A 43 38.28 19.03 6.86
C GLY A 43 37.02 19.68 6.31
N ARG A 44 35.86 19.51 6.95
CA ARG A 44 34.59 20.07 6.47
C ARG A 44 33.62 20.36 7.61
N HIS A 45 32.95 21.50 7.51
CA HIS A 45 31.76 21.80 8.31
C HIS A 45 30.63 22.20 7.38
N ARG A 46 29.45 21.61 7.60
CA ARG A 46 28.23 21.90 6.84
C ARG A 46 27.08 22.12 7.78
N SER A 47 26.24 23.11 7.47
CA SER A 47 24.97 23.33 8.13
C SER A 47 23.83 23.29 7.12
N TYR A 48 22.71 22.72 7.53
CA TYR A 48 21.50 22.58 6.72
C TYR A 48 20.41 23.49 7.28
N ILE A 49 19.94 24.42 6.46
CA ILE A 49 18.78 25.26 6.77
C ILE A 49 17.57 24.61 6.12
N TYR A 50 16.48 24.48 6.87
CA TYR A 50 15.22 23.93 6.40
C TYR A 50 14.14 25.00 6.32
N GLU A 51 13.13 24.77 5.49
CA GLU A 51 11.87 25.51 5.58
C GLU A 51 11.31 25.42 7.02
N PRO A 52 10.61 26.46 7.53
CA PRO A 52 9.98 26.41 8.85
C PRO A 52 9.12 25.15 9.00
N ASP A 53 9.12 24.55 10.20
CA ASP A 53 8.30 23.38 10.56
C ASP A 53 8.26 22.22 9.55
N SER A 54 9.33 22.07 8.76
CA SER A 54 9.44 21.11 7.66
C SER A 54 10.82 20.44 7.65
N PHE A 55 10.94 19.34 6.90
CA PHE A 55 12.19 18.65 6.59
C PHE A 55 12.70 18.98 5.18
N ARG A 56 12.04 19.90 4.47
CA ARG A 56 12.44 20.41 3.16
C ARG A 56 13.67 21.32 3.30
N PRO A 57 14.84 20.95 2.73
CA PRO A 57 16.04 21.75 2.88
C PRO A 57 15.98 22.99 1.98
N LEU A 58 16.32 24.14 2.54
CA LEU A 58 16.32 25.44 1.87
C LEU A 58 17.73 25.82 1.40
N ALA A 59 18.72 25.69 2.28
CA ALA A 59 20.10 26.03 1.96
C ALA A 59 21.12 25.11 2.65
N LEU A 60 22.22 24.85 1.97
CA LEU A 60 23.43 24.24 2.50
C LEU A 60 24.46 25.36 2.73
N LEU A 61 24.99 25.43 3.94
CA LEU A 61 26.09 26.31 4.29
C LEU A 61 27.35 25.47 4.48
N GLU A 62 28.40 25.71 3.70
CA GLU A 62 29.66 24.96 3.81
C GLU A 62 30.83 25.90 4.12
N GLY A 63 31.61 25.59 5.15
CA GLY A 63 32.79 26.36 5.55
C GLY A 63 32.87 26.63 7.05
N TYR A 64 34.01 27.16 7.49
CA TYR A 64 34.31 27.42 8.90
C TYR A 64 34.11 28.89 9.27
N GLY A 65 33.10 29.15 10.10
CA GLY A 65 32.82 30.49 10.62
C GLY A 65 32.26 31.47 9.57
N PRO A 66 31.75 32.63 10.00
CA PRO A 66 30.86 33.47 9.19
C PRO A 66 31.49 34.05 7.91
N LYS A 67 32.82 34.11 7.82
CA LYS A 67 33.52 34.69 6.66
C LYS A 67 33.86 33.66 5.58
N GLN A 68 34.04 32.39 5.94
CA GLN A 68 34.42 31.34 4.99
C GLN A 68 33.24 30.46 4.58
N THR A 69 32.10 30.60 5.26
CA THR A 69 30.85 29.92 4.91
C THR A 69 30.34 30.39 3.54
N LYS A 70 30.12 29.44 2.64
CA LYS A 70 29.48 29.65 1.34
C LYS A 70 28.06 29.06 1.35
N PRO A 71 27.05 29.82 0.89
CA PRO A 71 25.70 29.30 0.77
C PRO A 71 25.47 28.63 -0.60
N TYR A 72 24.73 27.53 -0.58
CA TYR A 72 24.18 26.86 -1.75
C TYR A 72 22.68 26.68 -1.54
N HIS A 73 21.89 26.90 -2.58
CA HIS A 73 20.42 26.91 -2.51
C HIS A 73 19.87 25.65 -3.12
N TYR A 74 18.94 24.99 -2.42
CA TYR A 74 18.31 23.77 -2.90
C TYR A 74 17.16 24.06 -3.86
N GLN A 75 17.08 23.28 -4.94
CA GLN A 75 15.91 23.18 -5.79
C GLN A 75 15.29 21.80 -5.56
N LEU A 76 14.03 21.80 -5.13
CA LEU A 76 13.35 20.60 -4.67
C LEU A 76 12.25 20.16 -5.65
N ASP A 77 11.93 18.87 -5.64
CA ASP A 77 10.68 18.39 -6.23
C ASP A 77 9.46 18.68 -5.33
N HIS A 78 8.28 18.20 -5.76
CA HIS A 78 7.04 18.34 -5.01
C HIS A 78 7.04 17.60 -3.66
N LEU A 79 7.89 16.58 -3.49
CA LEU A 79 8.07 15.86 -2.22
C LEU A 79 9.06 16.55 -1.29
N GLY A 80 9.84 17.52 -1.79
CA GLY A 80 10.91 18.15 -1.02
C GLY A 80 12.26 17.48 -1.18
N THR A 81 12.40 16.61 -2.18
CA THR A 81 13.66 15.91 -2.50
C THR A 81 14.58 16.86 -3.25
N PRO A 82 15.84 17.05 -2.82
CA PRO A 82 16.84 17.81 -3.57
C PRO A 82 17.02 17.28 -4.98
N GLN A 83 16.70 18.08 -5.99
CA GLN A 83 17.00 17.82 -7.40
C GLN A 83 18.29 18.52 -7.82
N GLU A 84 18.51 19.76 -7.36
CA GLU A 84 19.68 20.55 -7.67
C GLU A 84 20.17 21.37 -6.46
N LEU A 85 21.42 21.80 -6.53
CA LEU A 85 22.01 22.84 -5.71
C LEU A 85 22.67 23.89 -6.61
N THR A 86 22.38 25.16 -6.35
CA THR A 86 23.04 26.28 -7.00
C THR A 86 23.93 27.08 -6.05
N ASN A 87 25.06 27.57 -6.56
CA ASN A 87 25.90 28.53 -5.84
C ASN A 87 25.29 29.96 -5.90
N PRO A 88 25.90 30.96 -5.23
CA PRO A 88 25.38 32.34 -5.25
C PRO A 88 25.35 33.00 -6.63
N ASP A 89 26.19 32.53 -7.56
CA ASP A 89 26.24 33.00 -8.94
C ASP A 89 25.19 32.32 -9.84
N GLY A 90 24.38 31.41 -9.29
CA GLY A 90 23.35 30.67 -10.00
C GLY A 90 23.84 29.44 -10.76
N GLU A 91 25.13 29.08 -10.64
CA GLU A 91 25.65 27.87 -11.26
C GLU A 91 25.16 26.62 -10.55
N ILE A 92 24.71 25.62 -11.32
CA ILE A 92 24.43 24.28 -10.81
C ILE A 92 25.75 23.63 -10.38
N VAL A 93 25.85 23.32 -9.09
CA VAL A 93 27.03 22.66 -8.49
C VAL A 93 26.77 21.20 -8.14
N TRP A 94 25.50 20.82 -8.02
CA TRP A 94 25.07 19.44 -7.84
C TRP A 94 23.68 19.25 -8.47
N SER A 95 23.45 18.14 -9.16
CA SER A 95 22.16 17.81 -9.77
C SER A 95 22.01 16.31 -9.94
N ALA A 96 20.85 15.77 -9.56
CA ALA A 96 20.57 14.33 -9.58
C ALA A 96 19.15 14.02 -10.06
N HIS A 97 19.01 12.93 -10.80
CA HIS A 97 17.73 12.33 -11.16
C HIS A 97 17.48 11.06 -10.36
N TYR A 98 16.25 10.89 -9.88
CA TYR A 98 15.87 9.79 -8.99
C TYR A 98 14.93 8.80 -9.66
N ARG A 99 15.00 7.54 -9.22
CA ARG A 99 13.91 6.59 -9.39
C ARG A 99 12.80 6.87 -8.37
N ALA A 100 11.63 6.27 -8.56
CA ALA A 100 10.44 6.48 -7.72
C ALA A 100 10.67 6.21 -6.21
N TYR A 101 11.67 5.41 -5.87
CA TYR A 101 12.01 5.03 -4.49
C TYR A 101 13.26 5.74 -3.96
N GLY A 102 13.72 6.82 -4.59
CA GLY A 102 14.77 7.70 -4.05
C GLY A 102 16.20 7.24 -4.33
N GLU A 103 16.39 6.18 -5.12
CA GLU A 103 17.70 5.82 -5.69
C GLU A 103 18.09 6.87 -6.73
N ILE A 104 19.33 7.38 -6.66
CA ILE A 104 19.87 8.26 -7.71
C ILE A 104 20.13 7.41 -8.95
N ALA A 105 19.34 7.63 -10.00
CA ALA A 105 19.51 6.97 -11.30
C ALA A 105 20.66 7.58 -12.11
N ARG A 106 20.87 8.89 -11.96
CA ARG A 106 21.88 9.65 -12.71
C ARG A 106 22.30 10.90 -11.93
N LEU A 107 23.60 11.19 -11.91
CA LEU A 107 24.16 12.42 -11.35
C LEU A 107 24.71 13.27 -12.49
N ASP A 108 24.14 14.46 -12.68
CA ASP A 108 24.49 15.36 -13.80
C ASP A 108 25.56 16.38 -13.41
N ALA A 109 25.59 16.77 -12.13
CA ALA A 109 26.62 17.59 -11.55
C ALA A 109 26.98 17.10 -10.15
N GLY A 110 28.27 17.13 -9.81
CA GLY A 110 28.79 16.68 -8.52
C GLY A 110 30.01 17.49 -8.07
N LYS A 111 30.04 18.80 -8.35
CA LYS A 111 31.12 19.70 -7.90
C LYS A 111 31.16 19.78 -6.37
N ILE A 112 30.00 19.62 -5.72
CA ILE A 112 29.83 19.46 -4.28
C ILE A 112 29.06 18.17 -4.00
N ASP A 113 29.42 17.48 -2.93
CA ASP A 113 28.64 16.34 -2.42
C ASP A 113 27.41 16.81 -1.64
N ASN A 114 26.29 16.10 -1.79
CA ASN A 114 25.03 16.33 -1.07
C ASN A 114 24.50 15.00 -0.49
N PRO A 115 24.45 14.85 0.84
CA PRO A 115 23.95 13.62 1.46
C PRO A 115 22.44 13.61 1.69
N LEU A 116 21.72 14.74 1.57
CA LEU A 116 20.27 14.75 1.82
C LEU A 116 19.51 14.04 0.68
N ARG A 117 18.48 13.27 1.04
CA ARG A 117 17.64 12.48 0.11
C ARG A 117 16.18 12.87 0.29
N PHE A 118 15.25 11.91 0.34
CA PHE A 118 13.88 12.20 0.78
C PHE A 118 13.91 12.89 2.16
N GLN A 119 12.84 13.62 2.48
CA GLN A 119 12.71 14.31 3.75
C GLN A 119 13.08 13.39 4.92
N GLY A 120 13.99 13.85 5.80
CA GLY A 120 14.50 13.09 6.94
C GLY A 120 15.68 12.14 6.65
N GLN A 121 16.00 11.87 5.38
CA GLN A 121 16.99 10.88 4.99
C GLN A 121 18.38 11.49 4.73
N TYR A 122 19.41 10.76 5.19
CA TYR A 122 20.82 11.05 4.98
C TYR A 122 21.52 9.86 4.32
N PHE A 123 22.19 10.09 3.18
CA PHE A 123 22.90 9.06 2.44
C PHE A 123 24.27 8.73 3.05
N ASP A 124 24.48 7.46 3.37
CA ASP A 124 25.75 6.91 3.82
C ASP A 124 26.43 6.16 2.69
N GLN A 125 27.36 6.84 2.02
CA GLN A 125 28.11 6.29 0.89
C GLN A 125 28.80 4.96 1.21
N GLU A 126 29.28 4.80 2.45
CA GLU A 126 29.94 3.58 2.93
C GLU A 126 29.02 2.35 3.02
N SER A 127 27.70 2.54 2.92
CA SER A 127 26.72 1.44 2.98
C SER A 127 25.77 1.41 1.79
N GLY A 128 25.64 2.52 1.06
CA GLY A 128 24.60 2.73 0.05
C GLY A 128 23.21 2.99 0.65
N LEU A 129 23.09 2.98 1.98
CA LEU A 129 21.82 3.12 2.69
C LEU A 129 21.52 4.59 3.01
N HIS A 130 20.25 4.85 3.22
CA HIS A 130 19.75 6.13 3.69
C HIS A 130 19.40 5.98 5.18
N TYR A 131 20.17 6.61 6.06
CA TYR A 131 19.81 6.76 7.46
C TYR A 131 18.58 7.66 7.59
N ASN A 132 17.50 7.15 8.19
CA ASN A 132 16.23 7.84 8.37
C ASN A 132 15.76 7.75 9.82
N ARG A 133 16.36 8.57 10.70
CA ARG A 133 16.17 8.66 12.16
C ARG A 133 16.09 7.31 12.89
N HIS A 134 14.95 6.63 12.86
CA HIS A 134 14.77 5.33 13.51
C HIS A 134 15.20 4.10 12.69
N ARG A 135 15.31 4.23 11.36
CA ARG A 135 15.53 3.08 10.48
C ARG A 135 16.53 3.40 9.37
N TYR A 136 17.12 2.35 8.82
CA TYR A 136 17.92 2.43 7.59
C TYR A 136 17.05 2.02 6.40
N TYR A 137 16.96 2.91 5.43
CA TYR A 137 16.21 2.72 4.19
C TYR A 137 17.17 2.28 3.08
N ASN A 138 16.76 1.25 2.33
CA ASN A 138 17.46 0.79 1.16
C ASN A 138 16.68 1.27 -0.10
N PRO A 139 17.23 2.23 -0.85
CA PRO A 139 16.56 2.79 -2.03
C PRO A 139 16.46 1.79 -3.19
N ASP A 140 17.41 0.86 -3.33
CA ASP A 140 17.47 -0.11 -4.44
C ASP A 140 16.25 -1.06 -4.42
N ILE A 141 15.77 -1.40 -3.23
CA ILE A 141 14.61 -2.29 -3.02
C ILE A 141 13.39 -1.57 -2.42
N GLY A 142 13.48 -0.25 -2.25
CA GLY A 142 12.37 0.61 -1.84
C GLY A 142 11.79 0.33 -0.45
N ARG A 143 12.59 -0.07 0.54
CA ARG A 143 12.10 -0.47 1.88
C ARG A 143 13.12 -0.29 3.00
N TYR A 144 12.64 -0.36 4.23
CA TYR A 144 13.50 -0.38 5.42
C TYR A 144 14.14 -1.74 5.65
N LEU A 145 15.32 -1.73 6.29
CA LEU A 145 16.05 -2.94 6.68
C LEU A 145 15.50 -3.60 7.95
N THR A 146 14.87 -2.82 8.82
CA THR A 146 14.33 -3.28 10.10
C THR A 146 12.82 -3.08 10.16
N PRO A 147 12.09 -3.95 10.89
CA PRO A 147 10.68 -3.72 11.19
C PRO A 147 10.46 -2.36 11.87
N ASP A 148 9.31 -1.75 11.61
CA ASP A 148 8.89 -0.52 12.26
C ASP A 148 8.93 -0.66 13.80
N PRO A 149 9.66 0.22 14.52
CA PRO A 149 9.69 0.23 15.98
C PRO A 149 8.32 0.41 16.64
N VAL A 150 7.35 1.05 15.95
CA VAL A 150 5.97 1.18 16.45
C VAL A 150 5.12 -0.08 16.18
N LYS A 151 5.72 -1.14 15.65
CA LYS A 151 5.11 -2.46 15.44
C LYS A 151 3.85 -2.36 14.58
N LEU A 152 2.76 -3.03 14.99
CA LEU A 152 1.50 -3.08 14.24
C LEU A 152 0.81 -1.72 14.12
N ALA A 153 1.16 -0.73 14.96
CA ALA A 153 0.65 0.64 14.80
C ALA A 153 1.18 1.28 13.50
N GLY A 154 2.32 0.81 12.98
CA GLY A 154 2.86 1.23 11.70
C GLY A 154 2.22 0.53 10.49
N GLY A 155 1.25 -0.35 10.71
CA GLY A 155 0.56 -1.10 9.66
C GLY A 155 1.05 -2.54 9.53
N ILE A 156 0.45 -3.26 8.58
CA ILE A 156 0.66 -4.71 8.41
C ILE A 156 2.00 -5.06 7.76
N ASN A 157 2.61 -4.11 7.03
CA ASN A 157 3.91 -4.30 6.38
C ASN A 157 4.99 -3.51 7.13
N ALA A 158 5.63 -4.16 8.10
CA ALA A 158 6.58 -3.51 9.00
C ALA A 158 7.86 -2.97 8.32
N TYR A 159 8.14 -3.34 7.07
CA TYR A 159 9.32 -2.89 6.33
C TYR A 159 9.02 -1.80 5.30
N GLN A 160 7.74 -1.47 5.11
CA GLN A 160 7.31 -0.49 4.10
C GLN A 160 7.85 0.90 4.40
N TYR A 161 8.27 1.62 3.35
CA TYR A 161 8.58 3.06 3.44
C TYR A 161 7.29 3.88 3.60
N VAL A 162 6.55 4.04 2.51
CA VAL A 162 5.21 4.63 2.50
C VAL A 162 4.32 3.88 1.50
N PRO A 163 2.98 3.99 1.60
CA PRO A 163 2.05 3.46 0.61
C PRO A 163 2.22 4.04 -0.79
N ASN A 164 2.53 5.33 -0.89
CA ASN A 164 2.71 6.01 -2.18
C ASN A 164 3.96 6.92 -2.17
N PRO A 165 5.13 6.41 -2.60
CA PRO A 165 6.38 7.17 -2.53
C PRO A 165 6.44 8.35 -3.50
N THR A 166 5.53 8.45 -4.47
CA THR A 166 5.47 9.60 -5.39
C THR A 166 4.64 10.76 -4.84
N GLY A 167 3.97 10.59 -3.71
CA GLY A 167 3.17 11.66 -3.10
C GLY A 167 3.39 11.82 -1.59
N TRP A 168 3.98 10.82 -0.93
CA TRP A 168 4.06 10.74 0.53
C TRP A 168 5.52 10.56 0.94
N VAL A 169 5.85 11.03 2.15
CA VAL A 169 7.18 10.98 2.75
C VAL A 169 7.10 10.44 4.17
N ASP A 170 8.19 9.85 4.66
CA ASP A 170 8.35 9.44 6.05
C ASP A 170 9.61 10.10 6.64
N PRO A 171 9.49 11.32 7.22
CA PRO A 171 10.63 12.08 7.73
C PRO A 171 11.29 11.54 8.99
N LEU A 172 10.62 10.62 9.70
CA LEU A 172 11.11 10.07 10.96
C LEU A 172 11.56 8.62 10.84
N GLY A 173 11.34 7.97 9.72
CA GLY A 173 11.48 6.53 9.64
C GLY A 173 10.44 5.81 10.50
N LEU A 174 9.22 6.34 10.64
CA LEU A 174 8.09 5.72 11.33
C LEU A 174 6.85 5.81 10.44
N SER A 175 6.05 4.74 10.38
CA SER A 175 4.85 4.76 9.52
C SER A 175 3.75 5.70 10.04
N SER A 176 3.88 6.23 11.27
CA SER A 176 3.07 7.32 11.80
C SER A 176 3.79 8.66 11.63
N CYS A 177 3.47 9.41 10.59
CA CYS A 177 4.03 10.75 10.39
C CYS A 177 3.41 11.76 11.38
N PRO A 178 4.19 12.69 11.95
CA PRO A 178 3.66 13.78 12.78
C PRO A 178 2.85 14.77 11.91
N GLY A 179 1.68 15.20 12.41
CA GLY A 179 0.81 16.17 11.76
C GLY A 179 -0.51 15.58 11.24
N GLY A 180 -1.60 16.36 11.33
CA GLY A 180 -2.96 15.94 10.97
C GLY A 180 -3.17 15.58 9.49
N ASP A 181 -2.21 15.91 8.62
CA ASP A 181 -2.31 15.73 7.17
C ASP A 181 -1.75 14.40 6.65
N GLY A 182 -1.22 13.55 7.53
CA GLY A 182 -0.83 12.15 7.24
C GLY A 182 0.18 12.00 6.11
N CYS A 183 1.49 12.01 6.43
CA CYS A 183 2.61 11.71 5.53
C CYS A 183 2.67 12.46 4.17
N LYS A 184 1.75 13.38 3.90
CA LYS A 184 1.83 14.28 2.76
C LYS A 184 2.88 15.35 3.06
N PRO A 185 3.66 15.77 2.06
CA PRO A 185 4.59 16.88 2.24
C PRO A 185 3.80 18.13 2.66
N SER A 186 4.14 18.69 3.82
CA SER A 186 3.65 20.01 4.24
C SER A 186 4.35 21.06 3.40
N VAL A 187 3.64 21.63 2.44
CA VAL A 187 4.03 22.92 1.86
C VAL A 187 3.52 23.95 2.85
N ILE A 188 4.42 24.64 3.56
CA ILE A 188 4.01 25.89 4.20
C ILE A 188 3.76 26.86 3.07
N ALA A 189 2.51 26.92 2.63
CA ALA A 189 1.99 28.07 1.96
C ALA A 189 2.14 29.23 2.95
N GLN A 190 3.22 30.01 2.82
CA GLN A 190 3.17 31.41 3.22
C GLN A 190 1.87 31.96 2.64
N GLY A 191 1.10 32.63 3.50
CA GLY A 191 -0.32 32.88 3.35
C GLY A 191 -0.75 33.18 1.92
N SER A 192 -1.82 32.53 1.48
CA SER A 192 -2.65 32.85 0.32
C SER A 192 -2.12 34.03 -0.51
N ALA A 193 -1.21 33.75 -1.44
CA ALA A 193 -1.02 34.64 -2.56
C ALA A 193 -2.41 34.84 -3.20
N PRO A 194 -2.83 36.06 -3.55
CA PRO A 194 -4.06 36.23 -4.31
C PRO A 194 -3.88 35.44 -5.60
N SER A 195 -4.60 34.32 -5.73
CA SER A 195 -4.61 33.59 -6.98
C SER A 195 -5.31 34.47 -8.01
N VAL A 196 -4.63 34.70 -9.12
CA VAL A 196 -5.31 35.17 -10.31
C VAL A 196 -6.30 34.06 -10.66
N ASN A 197 -7.59 34.38 -10.62
CA ASN A 197 -8.64 33.43 -10.93
C ASN A 197 -8.67 33.27 -12.45
N ASP A 198 -7.98 32.25 -12.98
CA ASP A 198 -7.93 31.94 -14.42
C ASP A 198 -9.30 31.46 -14.98
N GLY A 199 -10.37 31.51 -14.18
CA GLY A 199 -11.72 31.16 -14.62
C GLY A 199 -11.90 29.66 -14.87
N GLU A 200 -10.95 28.82 -14.49
CA GLU A 200 -11.10 27.38 -14.57
C GLU A 200 -12.18 26.90 -13.58
N PRO A 201 -13.20 26.15 -14.03
CA PRO A 201 -14.21 25.62 -13.14
C PRO A 201 -13.58 24.64 -12.16
N THR A 202 -13.83 24.84 -10.87
CA THR A 202 -13.38 23.93 -9.80
C THR A 202 -13.81 22.50 -10.13
N LEU A 203 -12.84 21.58 -10.22
CA LEU A 203 -13.15 20.16 -10.39
C LEU A 203 -14.08 19.70 -9.27
N PRO A 204 -15.16 18.96 -9.57
CA PRO A 204 -16.10 18.52 -8.56
C PRO A 204 -15.38 17.65 -7.53
N GLN A 205 -15.27 18.16 -6.31
CA GLN A 205 -14.68 17.43 -5.20
C GLN A 205 -15.74 16.51 -4.61
N LEU A 206 -15.59 15.21 -4.85
CA LEU A 206 -16.44 14.20 -4.22
C LEU A 206 -16.29 14.27 -2.69
N THR A 207 -17.41 14.37 -2.01
CA THR A 207 -17.50 14.20 -0.56
C THR A 207 -16.89 12.85 -0.16
N ARG A 208 -16.51 12.72 1.11
CA ARG A 208 -15.99 11.44 1.64
C ARG A 208 -16.98 10.30 1.39
N ALA A 209 -18.27 10.54 1.59
CA ALA A 209 -19.33 9.56 1.36
C ALA A 209 -19.40 9.11 -0.12
N GLU A 210 -19.31 10.06 -1.06
CA GLU A 210 -19.32 9.73 -2.49
C GLU A 210 -18.04 8.99 -2.91
N ARG A 211 -16.89 9.34 -2.34
CA ARG A 211 -15.63 8.59 -2.56
C ARG A 211 -15.73 7.16 -2.03
N GLU A 212 -16.24 6.97 -0.81
CA GLU A 212 -16.46 5.66 -0.22
C GLU A 212 -17.46 4.83 -1.05
N ALA A 213 -18.55 5.43 -1.53
CA ALA A 213 -19.51 4.77 -2.41
C ALA A 213 -18.87 4.34 -3.73
N LYS A 214 -18.06 5.20 -4.36
CA LYS A 214 -17.35 4.88 -5.60
C LYS A 214 -16.30 3.79 -5.41
N ILE A 215 -15.58 3.78 -4.29
CA ILE A 215 -14.65 2.70 -3.93
C ILE A 215 -15.40 1.38 -3.76
N ASN A 216 -16.54 1.40 -3.07
CA ASN A 216 -17.35 0.20 -2.87
C ASN A 216 -17.91 -0.36 -4.18
N ASP A 217 -18.45 0.50 -5.06
CA ASP A 217 -18.91 0.11 -6.41
C ASP A 217 -17.77 -0.50 -7.24
N LEU A 218 -16.60 0.14 -7.24
CA LEU A 218 -15.44 -0.37 -7.96
C LEU A 218 -14.95 -1.71 -7.38
N ALA A 219 -14.99 -1.88 -6.06
CA ALA A 219 -14.62 -3.12 -5.40
C ALA A 219 -15.58 -4.27 -5.74
N GLU A 220 -16.89 -4.01 -5.81
CA GLU A 220 -17.89 -5.01 -6.28
C GLU A 220 -17.66 -5.38 -7.74
N LYS A 221 -17.48 -4.40 -8.64
CA LYS A 221 -17.18 -4.65 -10.07
C LYS A 221 -15.91 -5.47 -10.26
N ASN A 222 -14.86 -5.15 -9.51
CA ASN A 222 -13.61 -5.89 -9.54
C ASN A 222 -13.77 -7.32 -9.03
N ALA A 223 -14.56 -7.54 -7.97
CA ALA A 223 -14.86 -8.87 -7.47
C ALA A 223 -15.69 -9.69 -8.47
N TYR A 224 -16.71 -9.08 -9.08
CA TYR A 224 -17.52 -9.70 -10.13
C TYR A 224 -16.67 -10.16 -11.32
N ARG A 225 -15.82 -9.27 -11.85
CA ARG A 225 -14.90 -9.60 -12.94
C ARG A 225 -13.96 -10.74 -12.55
N ARG A 226 -13.39 -10.71 -11.34
CA ARG A 226 -12.48 -11.76 -10.87
C ARG A 226 -13.16 -13.12 -10.73
N LEU A 227 -14.39 -13.15 -10.21
CA LEU A 227 -15.20 -14.36 -10.15
C LEU A 227 -15.46 -14.91 -11.56
N GLY A 228 -15.81 -14.04 -12.52
CA GLY A 228 -15.99 -14.41 -13.91
C GLY A 228 -14.72 -15.01 -14.55
N GLU A 229 -13.55 -14.40 -14.33
CA GLU A 229 -12.26 -14.92 -14.78
C GLU A 229 -11.99 -16.34 -14.23
N ILE A 230 -12.28 -16.57 -12.94
CA ILE A 230 -12.10 -17.88 -12.30
C ILE A 230 -13.09 -18.91 -12.89
N GLU A 231 -14.35 -18.52 -13.07
CA GLU A 231 -15.38 -19.42 -13.62
C GLU A 231 -15.07 -19.83 -15.07
N GLN A 232 -14.59 -18.87 -15.88
CA GLN A 232 -14.14 -19.14 -17.26
C GLN A 232 -12.91 -20.05 -17.32
N ALA A 233 -11.97 -19.90 -16.39
CA ALA A 233 -10.77 -20.73 -16.32
C ALA A 233 -11.07 -22.19 -15.93
N HIS A 234 -12.22 -22.45 -15.30
CA HIS A 234 -12.57 -23.77 -14.77
C HIS A 234 -13.96 -24.20 -15.25
N PRO A 235 -14.08 -24.99 -16.34
CA PRO A 235 -15.36 -25.32 -16.97
C PRO A 235 -16.43 -26.00 -16.10
N LYS A 236 -16.07 -26.48 -14.90
CA LYS A 236 -17.00 -27.07 -13.92
C LYS A 236 -17.52 -26.06 -12.88
N ALA A 237 -16.94 -24.88 -12.85
CA ALA A 237 -17.29 -23.81 -11.94
C ALA A 237 -18.64 -23.19 -12.31
N HIS A 238 -19.45 -22.86 -11.30
CA HIS A 238 -20.78 -22.27 -11.51
C HIS A 238 -21.25 -21.41 -10.32
N PHE A 239 -20.30 -20.79 -9.59
CA PHE A 239 -20.62 -20.05 -8.39
C PHE A 239 -21.25 -18.69 -8.69
N LEU A 240 -20.82 -18.01 -9.75
CA LEU A 240 -21.40 -16.74 -10.18
C LEU A 240 -22.74 -17.03 -10.85
N GLU A 241 -22.80 -17.99 -11.78
CA GLU A 241 -24.02 -18.36 -12.50
C GLU A 241 -25.19 -18.74 -11.56
N LYS A 242 -24.93 -19.50 -10.48
CA LYS A 242 -26.00 -20.02 -9.60
C LYS A 242 -26.15 -19.29 -8.28
N HIS A 243 -25.11 -18.63 -7.79
CA HIS A 243 -25.09 -18.09 -6.42
C HIS A 243 -24.63 -16.62 -6.36
N GLY A 244 -24.22 -16.04 -7.48
CA GLY A 244 -23.69 -14.68 -7.53
C GLY A 244 -24.70 -13.61 -7.14
N ALA A 245 -24.20 -12.47 -6.69
CA ALA A 245 -25.03 -11.36 -6.22
C ALA A 245 -25.90 -10.72 -7.30
N GLN A 246 -25.59 -10.97 -8.58
CA GLN A 246 -26.41 -10.55 -9.72
C GLN A 246 -27.69 -11.40 -9.91
N THR A 247 -27.78 -12.57 -9.28
CA THR A 247 -29.04 -13.35 -9.24
C THR A 247 -30.05 -12.67 -8.31
N THR A 248 -31.33 -13.07 -8.37
CA THR A 248 -32.41 -12.48 -7.54
C THR A 248 -33.00 -13.50 -6.58
N LEU A 249 -33.63 -13.05 -5.49
CA LEU A 249 -34.32 -13.93 -4.56
C LEU A 249 -35.39 -14.79 -5.26
N ASP A 250 -36.15 -14.19 -6.19
CA ASP A 250 -37.14 -14.90 -7.01
C ASP A 250 -36.51 -15.98 -7.88
N SER A 251 -35.36 -15.71 -8.50
CA SER A 251 -34.64 -16.71 -9.29
C SER A 251 -34.16 -17.90 -8.44
N GLN A 252 -33.82 -17.67 -7.17
CA GLN A 252 -33.47 -18.74 -6.23
C GLN A 252 -34.69 -19.54 -5.80
N LEU A 253 -35.84 -18.88 -5.61
CA LEU A 253 -37.13 -19.56 -5.35
C LEU A 253 -37.52 -20.47 -6.51
N GLU A 254 -37.40 -19.99 -7.74
CA GLU A 254 -37.67 -20.79 -8.94
C GLU A 254 -36.68 -21.95 -9.07
N ARG A 255 -35.39 -21.69 -8.81
CA ARG A 255 -34.34 -22.73 -8.83
C ARG A 255 -34.65 -23.88 -7.87
N VAL A 256 -35.05 -23.58 -6.62
CA VAL A 256 -35.32 -24.63 -5.63
C VAL A 256 -36.57 -25.46 -5.98
N LYS A 257 -37.55 -24.86 -6.67
CA LYS A 257 -38.78 -25.51 -7.13
C LYS A 257 -38.58 -26.36 -8.38
N THR A 258 -37.87 -25.83 -9.38
CA THR A 258 -37.90 -26.34 -10.76
C THR A 258 -36.55 -26.78 -11.30
N ALA A 259 -35.45 -26.56 -10.55
CA ALA A 259 -34.07 -26.70 -11.03
C ALA A 259 -33.70 -25.72 -12.16
N LYS A 260 -34.48 -24.67 -12.36
CA LYS A 260 -34.17 -23.60 -13.31
C LYS A 260 -32.94 -22.83 -12.85
N ASN A 261 -31.97 -22.69 -13.74
CA ASN A 261 -30.75 -21.95 -13.49
C ASN A 261 -31.06 -20.44 -13.33
N PRO A 262 -30.55 -19.77 -12.28
CA PRO A 262 -30.85 -18.36 -12.02
C PRO A 262 -30.38 -17.38 -13.09
N THR A 263 -29.31 -17.73 -13.80
CA THR A 263 -28.70 -16.85 -14.81
C THR A 263 -29.09 -17.26 -16.23
N THR A 264 -29.00 -18.55 -16.57
CA THR A 264 -29.30 -19.02 -17.94
C THR A 264 -30.79 -19.24 -18.20
N GLY A 265 -31.58 -19.44 -17.14
CA GLY A 265 -33.01 -19.75 -17.26
C GLY A 265 -33.30 -21.18 -17.74
N GLU A 266 -32.29 -22.03 -17.93
CA GLU A 266 -32.46 -23.42 -18.36
C GLU A 266 -32.76 -24.35 -17.18
N ILE A 267 -33.58 -25.38 -17.39
CA ILE A 267 -33.84 -26.40 -16.36
C ILE A 267 -32.74 -27.45 -16.40
N GLU A 268 -31.96 -27.52 -15.32
CA GLU A 268 -30.89 -28.51 -15.20
C GLU A 268 -31.48 -29.90 -14.96
N ARG A 269 -31.06 -30.88 -15.79
CA ARG A 269 -31.50 -32.28 -15.71
C ARG A 269 -30.33 -33.22 -15.59
N TYR A 270 -30.54 -34.40 -14.99
CA TYR A 270 -29.52 -35.44 -15.00
C TYR A 270 -29.31 -35.95 -16.43
N ILE A 271 -28.04 -36.03 -16.86
CA ILE A 271 -27.66 -36.44 -18.21
C ILE A 271 -27.42 -37.95 -18.33
N ASP A 272 -27.22 -38.62 -17.19
CA ASP A 272 -26.88 -40.03 -17.06
C ASP A 272 -27.50 -40.67 -15.80
N GLY A 273 -27.33 -41.99 -15.67
CA GLY A 273 -27.80 -42.77 -14.53
C GLY A 273 -29.32 -42.99 -14.48
N LYS A 274 -29.81 -43.52 -13.35
CA LYS A 274 -31.23 -43.90 -13.16
C LYS A 274 -32.21 -42.73 -13.21
N LYS A 275 -31.73 -41.50 -12.98
CA LYS A 275 -32.52 -40.27 -12.95
C LYS A 275 -32.44 -39.46 -14.24
N LYS A 276 -31.89 -40.03 -15.31
CA LYS A 276 -31.68 -39.33 -16.59
C LYS A 276 -32.97 -38.65 -17.05
N GLY A 277 -32.90 -37.35 -17.31
CA GLY A 277 -34.04 -36.52 -17.72
C GLY A 277 -34.82 -35.88 -16.56
N GLU A 278 -34.65 -36.33 -15.32
CA GLU A 278 -35.28 -35.70 -14.15
C GLU A 278 -34.62 -34.35 -13.80
N PRO A 279 -35.39 -33.34 -13.32
CA PRO A 279 -34.83 -32.07 -12.84
C PRO A 279 -33.88 -32.24 -11.65
N LYS A 280 -32.74 -31.55 -11.68
CA LYS A 280 -31.72 -31.55 -10.64
C LYS A 280 -32.01 -30.50 -9.56
N THR A 281 -33.15 -30.63 -8.90
CA THR A 281 -33.56 -29.66 -7.87
C THR A 281 -32.62 -29.73 -6.66
N PRO A 282 -32.04 -28.60 -6.20
CA PRO A 282 -31.15 -28.56 -5.06
C PRO A 282 -31.92 -28.65 -3.73
N SER A 283 -31.25 -29.04 -2.64
CA SER A 283 -31.84 -29.02 -1.29
C SER A 283 -32.03 -27.60 -0.73
N ALA A 284 -31.26 -26.65 -1.24
CA ALA A 284 -31.41 -25.21 -0.99
C ALA A 284 -30.91 -24.41 -2.20
N ALA A 285 -31.44 -23.21 -2.38
CA ALA A 285 -30.99 -22.26 -3.39
C ALA A 285 -30.75 -20.91 -2.72
N THR A 286 -29.52 -20.42 -2.78
CA THR A 286 -29.08 -19.21 -2.10
C THR A 286 -28.23 -18.34 -3.02
N ARG A 287 -28.24 -17.04 -2.74
CA ARG A 287 -27.44 -16.01 -3.39
C ARG A 287 -26.62 -15.21 -2.38
N TYR A 288 -25.47 -14.71 -2.81
CA TYR A 288 -24.74 -13.70 -2.04
C TYR A 288 -25.37 -12.32 -2.19
N PHE A 289 -25.18 -11.46 -1.20
CA PHE A 289 -25.48 -10.03 -1.32
C PHE A 289 -24.37 -9.23 -1.99
N SER A 290 -23.14 -9.75 -1.99
CA SER A 290 -21.93 -9.08 -2.47
C SER A 290 -21.01 -10.06 -3.19
N HIS A 291 -20.49 -9.65 -4.34
CA HIS A 291 -19.46 -10.42 -5.07
C HIS A 291 -18.16 -10.47 -4.28
N ARG A 292 -17.86 -9.43 -3.50
CA ARG A 292 -16.68 -9.41 -2.62
C ARG A 292 -16.76 -10.49 -1.54
N ASP A 293 -17.95 -10.67 -0.94
CA ASP A 293 -18.15 -11.69 0.09
C ASP A 293 -18.05 -13.11 -0.48
N GLN A 294 -18.58 -13.32 -1.68
CA GLN A 294 -18.45 -14.60 -2.40
C GLN A 294 -16.97 -14.91 -2.73
N LEU A 295 -16.23 -13.93 -3.25
CA LEU A 295 -14.81 -14.08 -3.55
C LEU A 295 -13.98 -14.32 -2.29
N ASN A 296 -14.29 -13.64 -1.18
CA ASN A 296 -13.67 -13.85 0.13
C ASN A 296 -13.91 -15.28 0.64
N ALA A 297 -15.12 -15.83 0.49
CA ALA A 297 -15.41 -17.22 0.87
C ALA A 297 -14.53 -18.21 0.07
N ILE A 298 -14.39 -18.01 -1.24
CA ILE A 298 -13.51 -18.82 -2.10
C ILE A 298 -12.06 -18.76 -1.62
N TYR A 299 -11.52 -17.56 -1.41
CA TYR A 299 -10.13 -17.41 -0.96
C TYR A 299 -9.89 -18.02 0.42
N ARG A 300 -10.85 -17.93 1.34
CA ARG A 300 -10.76 -18.60 2.65
C ARG A 300 -10.75 -20.12 2.50
N ALA A 301 -11.61 -20.69 1.66
CA ALA A 301 -11.64 -22.12 1.40
C ALA A 301 -10.32 -22.61 0.78
N GLN A 302 -9.78 -21.90 -0.20
CA GLN A 302 -8.48 -22.21 -0.82
C GLN A 302 -7.31 -22.09 0.18
N LEU A 303 -7.38 -21.14 1.11
CA LEU A 303 -6.40 -21.02 2.18
C LEU A 303 -6.48 -22.20 3.16
N ILE A 304 -7.70 -22.61 3.54
CA ILE A 304 -7.91 -23.79 4.39
C ILE A 304 -7.36 -25.03 3.68
N PHE A 305 -7.73 -25.26 2.41
CA PHE A 305 -7.23 -26.37 1.61
C PHE A 305 -5.70 -26.46 1.60
N ARG A 306 -5.01 -25.34 1.36
CA ARG A 306 -3.54 -25.29 1.36
C ARG A 306 -2.90 -25.57 2.71
N ARG A 307 -3.61 -25.30 3.81
CA ARG A 307 -3.09 -25.47 5.19
C ARG A 307 -3.47 -26.80 5.82
N THR A 308 -4.56 -27.42 5.36
CA THR A 308 -5.10 -28.65 5.91
C THR A 308 -5.31 -29.66 4.79
N ASN A 309 -6.52 -29.78 4.26
CA ASN A 309 -6.89 -30.72 3.21
C ASN A 309 -8.23 -30.34 2.55
N LEU A 310 -8.64 -31.12 1.55
CA LEU A 310 -9.89 -30.89 0.80
C LEU A 310 -11.14 -31.03 1.66
N GLU A 311 -11.15 -31.97 2.62
CA GLU A 311 -12.30 -32.21 3.49
C GLU A 311 -12.57 -31.01 4.39
N MET A 312 -11.54 -30.53 5.10
CA MET A 312 -11.64 -29.35 5.96
C MET A 312 -12.00 -28.08 5.20
N SER A 313 -11.62 -27.96 3.92
CA SER A 313 -11.97 -26.80 3.08
C SER A 313 -13.46 -26.72 2.75
N ARG A 314 -14.21 -27.82 2.90
CA ARG A 314 -15.65 -27.92 2.60
C ARG A 314 -16.53 -27.62 3.80
N GLU A 315 -15.93 -27.44 4.98
CA GLU A 315 -16.68 -27.09 6.18
C GLU A 315 -17.27 -25.67 6.09
N PRO A 316 -18.43 -25.42 6.72
CA PRO A 316 -19.07 -24.10 6.72
C PRO A 316 -18.15 -23.01 7.28
N ILE A 317 -17.87 -21.98 6.50
CA ILE A 317 -17.04 -20.83 6.89
C ILE A 317 -17.95 -19.76 7.50
N ASN A 318 -17.72 -19.41 8.77
CA ASN A 318 -18.39 -18.26 9.37
C ASN A 318 -17.85 -16.94 8.76
N MET A 319 -18.75 -16.17 8.14
CA MET A 319 -18.41 -14.92 7.48
C MET A 319 -18.44 -13.72 8.42
N GLY A 320 -18.90 -13.89 9.67
CA GLY A 320 -18.96 -12.85 10.71
C GLY A 320 -20.04 -11.80 10.50
N LYS A 321 -20.80 -11.90 9.41
CA LYS A 321 -21.93 -11.04 9.05
C LYS A 321 -22.89 -11.81 8.15
N VAL A 322 -24.10 -11.27 7.97
CA VAL A 322 -25.01 -11.78 6.96
C VAL A 322 -24.42 -11.53 5.57
N THR A 323 -24.26 -12.58 4.77
CA THR A 323 -23.61 -12.55 3.46
C THR A 323 -24.50 -13.00 2.30
N GLY A 324 -25.65 -13.60 2.59
CA GLY A 324 -26.61 -13.99 1.57
C GLY A 324 -27.99 -14.34 2.10
N GLU A 325 -28.84 -14.78 1.18
CA GLU A 325 -30.22 -15.16 1.41
C GLU A 325 -30.67 -16.27 0.45
N GLY A 326 -31.79 -16.93 0.75
CA GLY A 326 -32.42 -17.88 -0.16
C GLY A 326 -33.50 -18.73 0.47
N TYR A 327 -33.74 -19.91 -0.11
CA TYR A 327 -34.78 -20.85 0.31
C TYR A 327 -34.27 -22.27 0.51
N LYS A 328 -34.74 -22.94 1.58
CA LYS A 328 -34.66 -24.41 1.71
C LYS A 328 -35.76 -25.05 0.87
N LYS A 329 -35.49 -26.20 0.27
CA LYS A 329 -36.48 -26.95 -0.51
C LYS A 329 -37.63 -27.44 0.36
N GLU A 330 -37.29 -27.97 1.53
CA GLU A 330 -38.26 -28.42 2.52
C GLU A 330 -39.00 -27.20 3.10
N GLY A 331 -40.32 -27.15 2.91
CA GLY A 331 -41.17 -26.07 3.39
C GLY A 331 -41.00 -24.70 2.71
N LEU A 332 -40.11 -24.57 1.69
CA LEU A 332 -39.82 -23.30 1.01
C LEU A 332 -39.50 -22.15 1.99
N GLN A 333 -38.76 -22.47 3.06
CA GLN A 333 -38.46 -21.50 4.11
C GLN A 333 -37.40 -20.50 3.66
N TYR A 334 -37.73 -19.21 3.73
CA TYR A 334 -36.78 -18.10 3.54
C TYR A 334 -35.79 -18.04 4.71
N GLY A 335 -34.53 -17.70 4.42
CA GLY A 335 -33.55 -17.39 5.45
C GLY A 335 -32.45 -16.46 4.97
N ARG A 336 -31.78 -15.83 5.94
CA ARG A 336 -30.55 -15.03 5.78
C ARG A 336 -29.38 -15.75 6.43
N GLN A 337 -28.21 -15.72 5.80
CA GLN A 337 -27.13 -16.67 6.07
C GLN A 337 -25.87 -15.93 6.45
N THR A 338 -25.21 -16.42 7.49
CA THR A 338 -23.94 -15.90 8.01
C THR A 338 -22.76 -16.81 7.67
N LYS A 339 -23.03 -18.00 7.13
CA LYS A 339 -22.03 -18.98 6.73
C LYS A 339 -21.98 -19.13 5.22
N ALA A 340 -20.81 -19.52 4.72
CA ALA A 340 -20.57 -19.84 3.32
C ALA A 340 -19.92 -21.22 3.22
N ARG A 341 -20.28 -21.97 2.19
CA ARG A 341 -19.65 -23.24 1.86
C ARG A 341 -19.07 -23.18 0.45
N VAL A 342 -17.88 -23.72 0.28
CA VAL A 342 -17.16 -23.74 -1.00
C VAL A 342 -16.71 -25.16 -1.28
N PHE A 343 -16.95 -25.63 -2.50
CA PHE A 343 -16.45 -26.90 -3.00
C PHE A 343 -15.30 -26.63 -3.95
N LEU A 344 -14.14 -27.18 -3.61
CA LEU A 344 -12.96 -27.19 -4.46
C LEU A 344 -12.80 -28.56 -5.14
N ASP A 345 -12.10 -28.57 -6.27
CA ASP A 345 -11.58 -29.80 -6.87
C ASP A 345 -10.31 -30.29 -6.13
N LYS A 346 -9.72 -31.38 -6.62
CA LYS A 346 -8.51 -31.99 -6.03
C LYS A 346 -7.27 -31.08 -6.11
N ASP A 347 -7.28 -30.12 -7.03
CA ASP A 347 -6.18 -29.19 -7.29
C ASP A 347 -6.40 -27.85 -6.56
N GLY A 348 -7.51 -27.70 -5.82
CA GLY A 348 -7.86 -26.51 -5.05
C GLY A 348 -8.60 -25.44 -5.85
N ASN A 349 -9.07 -25.75 -7.06
CA ASN A 349 -9.84 -24.81 -7.87
C ASN A 349 -11.31 -24.82 -7.44
N PRO A 350 -11.98 -23.65 -7.36
CA PRO A 350 -13.36 -23.58 -6.92
C PRO A 350 -14.33 -24.10 -7.99
N ILE A 351 -15.20 -25.02 -7.58
CA ILE A 351 -16.29 -25.58 -8.38
C ILE A 351 -17.59 -24.80 -8.07
N THR A 352 -17.89 -24.58 -6.79
CA THR A 352 -19.07 -23.80 -6.40
C THR A 352 -18.87 -23.16 -5.04
N ALA A 353 -19.55 -22.06 -4.81
CA ALA A 353 -19.52 -21.28 -3.57
C ALA A 353 -20.90 -20.69 -3.35
N PHE A 354 -21.51 -21.01 -2.22
CA PHE A 354 -22.87 -20.59 -1.89
C PHE A 354 -22.99 -20.29 -0.40
N THR A 355 -23.97 -19.47 -0.02
CA THR A 355 -24.26 -19.21 1.40
C THR A 355 -25.07 -20.35 1.98
N GLU A 356 -24.71 -20.76 3.19
CA GLU A 356 -25.20 -21.98 3.81
C GLU A 356 -26.25 -21.71 4.89
N PHE A 357 -27.29 -22.53 4.84
CA PHE A 357 -28.45 -22.54 5.74
C PHE A 357 -28.21 -23.16 7.12
#